data_AF-A0A8J5JT20-F1
#
_entry.id   AF-A0A8J5JT20-F1
#
_cell.length_a   1.000
_cell.length_b   1.000
_cell.length_c   1.000
_cell.angle_alpha   90.00
_cell.angle_beta   90.00
_cell.angle_gamma   90.00
#
_symmetry.space_group_name_H-M   'P 1'
#
loop_
_entity.id
_entity.type
_entity.pdbx_description
1 polymer ?
#
loop_
_entity_poly.entity_id
_entity_poly.type
_entity_poly.pdbx_seq_one_letter_code
_entity_poly.pdbx_strand_id
1 'polypeptide(L)'
;MKDNRQCNEEPNNYLIFAAKGMLGRISLDTKPLWDVPLGVSATSRPIDVDFHRKKDLLFYTDADQDLIRVVSLKNLSMPWALTTSNYVTPDGLAVDWLADNIYWTDAGRKAVEVARLDGTCQKVIIKTLLMEPRAIAVFPSEGLLFWTDWGNMSKIERSYLDGTERKVLLDVDIGWPNGLTIDYKMRRIFWNDAKGDTIGSSDLDGENRVMLVQQVPHPFGLTLLGNHIYWTDWQTLTIERADKTTGNNRKVIRSGIAGIMEIKAVTRASQRGWNQCADRNGGCSHLCLYHPTGRRCACPDTHDSRICSERKYWSHLASVQCSKLMKPMPLALPPEPRRRPDSEMERNGSRGADEAPGLIPLLAVLALVLLVSVLAMMAVVGWWNASNSDVNTDRKPFTWRRLHHDANHQDSSRAATEEEGEAKLGRMFEEKGEVAALISEQQRGAGPQPRPHRQIPLSNYAHTAHTPSPGLVPDLHQTSHTAAHHAQTCPPM
;
A
#
# COMPACT_ATOMS: atom_id res chain seq x y z
N MET A 1 7.30 15.97 -27.97
CA MET A 1 7.51 15.30 -29.27
C MET A 1 8.77 15.88 -29.88
N LYS A 2 9.69 15.07 -30.42
CA LYS A 2 11.00 15.56 -30.90
C LYS A 2 11.03 15.86 -32.41
N ASP A 3 10.06 15.41 -33.20
CA ASP A 3 10.07 15.52 -34.67
C ASP A 3 8.72 15.94 -35.30
N ASN A 4 7.69 16.21 -34.49
CA ASN A 4 6.32 16.56 -34.92
C ASN A 4 5.70 15.59 -35.94
N ARG A 5 6.21 14.36 -36.03
CA ARG A 5 5.76 13.30 -36.96
C ARG A 5 5.51 11.96 -36.28
N GLN A 6 6.08 11.73 -35.09
CA GLN A 6 5.80 10.56 -34.28
C GLN A 6 4.90 10.88 -33.08
N CYS A 7 3.78 10.17 -33.02
CA CYS A 7 2.94 10.08 -31.83
C CYS A 7 3.52 9.04 -30.87
N ASN A 8 3.48 9.31 -29.56
CA ASN A 8 3.73 8.26 -28.58
C ASN A 8 2.50 7.35 -28.52
N GLU A 9 2.71 6.03 -28.46
CA GLU A 9 1.63 5.05 -28.33
C GLU A 9 0.90 5.14 -26.97
N GLU A 10 1.60 5.62 -25.94
CA GLU A 10 1.07 5.81 -24.59
C GLU A 10 1.41 7.22 -24.04
N PRO A 11 0.56 7.78 -23.16
CA PRO A 11 0.92 8.93 -22.35
C PRO A 11 2.11 8.62 -21.44
N ASN A 12 2.93 9.63 -21.14
CA ASN A 12 4.03 9.54 -20.19
C ASN A 12 3.53 9.51 -18.74
N ASN A 13 2.46 10.26 -18.44
CA ASN A 13 1.83 10.36 -17.13
C ASN A 13 0.33 10.16 -17.29
N TYR A 14 -0.21 9.14 -16.64
CA TYR A 14 -1.63 8.84 -16.70
C TYR A 14 -2.11 8.15 -15.43
N LEU A 15 -3.42 8.17 -15.23
CA LEU A 15 -4.10 7.44 -14.17
C LEU A 15 -4.79 6.24 -14.82
N ILE A 16 -4.62 5.05 -14.27
CA ILE A 16 -5.50 3.90 -14.52
C ILE A 16 -6.50 3.88 -13.38
N PHE A 17 -7.77 3.59 -13.67
CA PHE A 17 -8.78 3.43 -12.63
C PHE A 17 -9.66 2.21 -12.91
N ALA A 18 -10.14 1.59 -11.84
CA ALA A 18 -11.21 0.61 -11.88
C ALA A 18 -12.55 1.30 -11.63
N ALA A 19 -13.58 0.87 -12.34
CA ALA A 19 -14.95 1.28 -12.11
C ALA A 19 -15.90 0.12 -12.44
N LYS A 20 -17.17 0.24 -12.06
CA LYS A 20 -18.18 -0.78 -12.35
C LYS A 20 -18.20 -1.13 -13.84
N GLY A 21 -17.87 -2.38 -14.17
CA GLY A 21 -17.89 -2.89 -15.54
C GLY A 21 -16.71 -2.49 -16.43
N MET A 22 -15.71 -1.74 -15.94
CA MET A 22 -14.59 -1.30 -16.79
C MET A 22 -13.31 -0.95 -16.05
N LEU A 23 -12.21 -1.12 -16.77
CA LEU A 23 -10.94 -0.44 -16.49
C LEU A 23 -10.82 0.77 -17.42
N GLY A 24 -10.42 1.91 -16.88
CA GLY A 24 -10.27 3.15 -17.62
C GLY A 24 -8.91 3.81 -17.43
N ARG A 25 -8.60 4.79 -18.28
CA ARG A 25 -7.38 5.58 -18.23
C ARG A 25 -7.65 7.06 -18.46
N ILE A 26 -6.95 7.91 -17.72
CA ILE A 26 -6.93 9.37 -17.93
C ILE A 26 -5.51 9.84 -18.19
N SER A 27 -5.26 10.45 -19.35
CA SER A 27 -3.98 11.11 -19.64
C SER A 27 -3.84 12.38 -18.81
N LEU A 28 -2.69 12.58 -18.16
CA LEU A 28 -2.35 13.83 -17.45
C LEU A 28 -1.44 14.74 -18.28
N ASP A 29 -0.95 14.28 -19.42
CA ASP A 29 -0.05 15.05 -20.29
C ASP A 29 -0.78 16.04 -21.19
N THR A 30 -2.07 15.80 -21.45
CA THR A 30 -2.86 16.54 -22.44
C THR A 30 -4.18 16.98 -21.84
N LYS A 31 -4.61 18.20 -22.17
CA LYS A 31 -5.99 18.64 -21.94
C LYS A 31 -6.82 18.40 -23.20
N PRO A 32 -8.11 18.03 -23.07
CA PRO A 32 -8.85 17.77 -21.83
C PRO A 32 -8.47 16.40 -21.21
N LEU A 33 -8.64 16.25 -19.90
CA LEU A 33 -8.25 15.07 -19.11
C LEU A 33 -9.18 13.86 -19.31
N TRP A 34 -9.55 13.52 -20.54
CA TRP A 34 -10.58 12.51 -20.85
C TRP A 34 -10.28 11.14 -20.23
N ASP A 35 -11.34 10.53 -19.71
CA ASP A 35 -11.37 9.13 -19.35
C ASP A 35 -11.65 8.28 -20.60
N VAL A 36 -10.82 7.26 -20.79
CA VAL A 36 -10.86 6.37 -21.94
C VAL A 36 -10.90 4.92 -21.44
N PRO A 37 -11.91 4.12 -21.80
CA PRO A 37 -11.94 2.70 -21.45
C PRO A 37 -10.74 1.94 -22.04
N LEU A 38 -10.15 1.02 -21.27
CA LEU A 38 -8.97 0.24 -21.68
C LEU A 38 -9.31 -0.98 -22.57
N GLY A 39 -10.57 -1.21 -22.93
CA GLY A 39 -10.95 -2.29 -23.86
C GLY A 39 -10.61 -3.71 -23.39
N VAL A 40 -10.33 -3.90 -22.09
CA VAL A 40 -9.99 -5.21 -21.51
C VAL A 40 -11.24 -6.08 -21.45
N SER A 41 -11.25 -7.17 -22.21
CA SER A 41 -12.39 -8.09 -22.30
C SER A 41 -12.64 -8.81 -20.97
N ALA A 42 -13.88 -9.25 -20.74
CA ALA A 42 -14.27 -10.04 -19.57
C ALA A 42 -13.95 -9.38 -18.20
N THR A 43 -14.05 -8.06 -18.13
CA THR A 43 -13.99 -7.29 -16.88
C THR A 43 -15.41 -7.15 -16.34
N SER A 44 -15.73 -7.76 -15.18
CA SER A 44 -17.08 -7.68 -14.58
C SER A 44 -17.14 -6.60 -13.51
N ARG A 45 -16.43 -6.79 -12.39
CA ARG A 45 -16.42 -5.84 -11.28
C ARG A 45 -15.00 -5.66 -10.75
N PRO A 46 -14.16 -4.87 -11.46
CA PRO A 46 -12.80 -4.64 -11.03
C PRO A 46 -12.79 -3.78 -9.75
N ILE A 47 -11.99 -4.15 -8.76
CA ILE A 47 -11.90 -3.43 -7.47
C ILE A 47 -10.58 -2.70 -7.37
N ASP A 48 -9.47 -3.45 -7.30
CA ASP A 48 -8.11 -2.91 -7.20
C ASP A 48 -7.33 -3.18 -8.50
N VAL A 49 -6.32 -2.35 -8.76
CA VAL A 49 -5.44 -2.41 -9.93
C VAL A 49 -4.02 -2.08 -9.49
N ASP A 50 -3.01 -2.72 -10.08
CA ASP A 50 -1.61 -2.32 -9.98
C ASP A 50 -0.87 -2.85 -11.21
N PHE A 51 0.40 -2.50 -11.39
CA PHE A 51 1.10 -2.79 -12.63
C PHE A 51 2.54 -3.24 -12.40
N HIS A 52 3.16 -3.76 -13.45
CA HIS A 52 4.59 -4.00 -13.51
C HIS A 52 5.18 -3.32 -14.73
N ARG A 53 5.73 -2.11 -14.55
CA ARG A 53 6.16 -1.21 -15.63
C ARG A 53 7.21 -1.82 -16.56
N LYS A 54 8.22 -2.51 -16.01
CA LYS A 54 9.31 -3.10 -16.82
C LYS A 54 8.84 -4.29 -17.67
N LYS A 55 7.76 -4.95 -17.26
CA LYS A 55 7.19 -6.12 -17.94
C LYS A 55 5.91 -5.79 -18.72
N ASP A 56 5.48 -4.53 -18.68
CA ASP A 56 4.24 -4.06 -19.26
C ASP A 56 3.04 -4.96 -18.88
N LEU A 57 2.87 -5.25 -17.58
CA LEU A 57 1.75 -6.03 -17.05
C LEU A 57 0.83 -5.15 -16.20
N LEU A 58 -0.48 -5.36 -16.30
CA LEU A 58 -1.53 -4.79 -15.47
C LEU A 58 -2.20 -5.94 -14.72
N PHE A 59 -2.30 -5.80 -13.41
CA PHE A 59 -2.98 -6.72 -12.50
C PHE A 59 -4.25 -6.05 -12.00
N TYR A 60 -5.32 -6.80 -11.86
CA TYR A 60 -6.57 -6.30 -11.30
C TYR A 60 -7.36 -7.41 -10.62
N THR A 61 -8.04 -7.09 -9.52
CA THR A 61 -8.99 -8.01 -8.88
C THR A 61 -10.35 -7.89 -9.55
N ASP A 62 -11.08 -8.99 -9.72
CA ASP A 62 -12.47 -9.01 -10.20
C ASP A 62 -13.35 -9.70 -9.17
N ALA A 63 -14.17 -8.92 -8.47
CA ALA A 63 -14.90 -9.38 -7.30
C ALA A 63 -16.24 -10.07 -7.62
N ASP A 64 -16.61 -10.22 -8.89
CA ASP A 64 -17.69 -11.14 -9.27
C ASP A 64 -17.16 -12.56 -9.58
N GLN A 65 -15.85 -12.67 -9.79
CA GLN A 65 -15.18 -13.92 -10.16
C GLN A 65 -14.22 -14.43 -9.07
N ASP A 66 -14.07 -13.66 -7.98
CA ASP A 66 -13.17 -13.93 -6.85
C ASP A 66 -11.76 -14.31 -7.31
N LEU A 67 -11.16 -13.52 -8.20
CA LEU A 67 -9.82 -13.81 -8.74
C LEU A 67 -9.02 -12.55 -9.05
N ILE A 68 -7.70 -12.74 -9.17
CA ILE A 68 -6.77 -11.75 -9.69
C ILE A 68 -6.52 -12.07 -11.17
N ARG A 69 -6.67 -11.07 -12.04
CA ARG A 69 -6.38 -11.15 -13.46
C ARG A 69 -5.14 -10.37 -13.82
N VAL A 70 -4.53 -10.78 -14.92
CA VAL A 70 -3.36 -10.14 -15.52
C VAL A 70 -3.63 -9.89 -16.99
N VAL A 71 -3.17 -8.75 -17.49
CA VAL A 71 -3.21 -8.40 -18.91
C VAL A 71 -1.98 -7.58 -19.27
N SER A 72 -1.59 -7.57 -20.54
CA SER A 72 -0.53 -6.66 -21.00
C SER A 72 -1.01 -5.21 -20.94
N LEU A 73 -0.21 -4.31 -20.35
CA LEU A 73 -0.43 -2.86 -20.38
C LEU A 73 -0.38 -2.28 -21.81
N LYS A 74 0.31 -2.95 -22.73
CA LYS A 74 0.45 -2.53 -24.13
C LYS A 74 -0.67 -3.07 -25.00
N ASN A 75 -0.92 -4.37 -24.91
CA ASN A 75 -1.85 -5.06 -25.82
C ASN A 75 -3.30 -5.06 -25.28
N LEU A 76 -3.51 -5.03 -23.96
CA LEU A 76 -4.83 -5.01 -23.30
C LEU A 76 -5.80 -6.15 -23.71
N SER A 77 -5.37 -7.06 -24.57
CA SER A 77 -6.13 -8.21 -25.06
C SER A 77 -5.81 -9.47 -24.29
N MET A 78 -6.78 -10.39 -24.27
CA MET A 78 -6.66 -11.73 -23.69
C MET A 78 -6.18 -11.75 -22.22
N PRO A 79 -6.90 -11.12 -21.28
CA PRO A 79 -6.57 -11.25 -19.87
C PRO A 79 -6.65 -12.70 -19.41
N TRP A 80 -5.75 -13.10 -18.50
CA TRP A 80 -5.74 -14.43 -17.90
C TRP A 80 -5.83 -14.34 -16.38
N ALA A 81 -6.35 -15.40 -15.74
CA ALA A 81 -6.37 -15.49 -14.29
C ALA A 81 -4.98 -15.86 -13.76
N LEU A 82 -4.54 -15.18 -12.70
CA LEU A 82 -3.33 -15.54 -11.97
C LEU A 82 -3.54 -16.91 -11.31
N THR A 83 -2.71 -17.89 -11.67
CA THR A 83 -2.90 -19.29 -11.26
C THR A 83 -2.43 -19.51 -9.82
N THR A 84 -3.25 -19.07 -8.86
CA THR A 84 -3.10 -19.40 -7.44
C THR A 84 -4.34 -20.15 -6.95
N SER A 85 -4.31 -20.60 -5.70
CA SER A 85 -5.39 -21.37 -5.11
C SER A 85 -6.18 -20.57 -4.08
N ASN A 86 -7.48 -20.86 -4.00
CA ASN A 86 -8.37 -20.58 -2.87
C ASN A 86 -8.73 -19.11 -2.59
N TYR A 87 -8.75 -18.22 -3.59
CA TYR A 87 -9.33 -16.88 -3.43
C TYR A 87 -10.77 -16.95 -2.88
N VAL A 88 -11.14 -15.99 -2.03
CA VAL A 88 -12.52 -15.81 -1.57
C VAL A 88 -12.96 -14.38 -1.83
N THR A 89 -12.21 -13.38 -1.39
CA THR A 89 -12.53 -11.98 -1.66
C THR A 89 -11.24 -11.16 -1.73
N PRO A 90 -10.50 -11.23 -2.86
CA PRO A 90 -9.27 -10.47 -3.03
C PRO A 90 -9.59 -8.99 -3.27
N ASP A 91 -9.47 -8.18 -2.22
CA ASP A 91 -9.91 -6.78 -2.20
C ASP A 91 -8.81 -5.78 -2.56
N GLY A 92 -7.55 -6.12 -2.29
CA GLY A 92 -6.41 -5.27 -2.61
C GLY A 92 -5.19 -6.06 -3.10
N LEU A 93 -4.36 -5.42 -3.93
CA LEU A 93 -3.19 -5.99 -4.57
C LEU A 93 -2.03 -4.97 -4.65
N ALA A 94 -0.80 -5.46 -4.50
CA ALA A 94 0.41 -4.67 -4.63
C ALA A 94 1.52 -5.47 -5.30
N VAL A 95 2.15 -4.88 -6.31
CA VAL A 95 3.22 -5.53 -7.09
C VAL A 95 4.59 -5.15 -6.52
N ASP A 96 5.39 -6.13 -6.12
CA ASP A 96 6.83 -5.96 -5.91
C ASP A 96 7.56 -6.12 -7.24
N TRP A 97 7.84 -4.98 -7.86
CA TRP A 97 8.51 -4.88 -9.16
C TRP A 97 10.01 -5.17 -9.11
N LEU A 98 10.62 -5.27 -7.93
CA LEU A 98 12.04 -5.61 -7.80
C LEU A 98 12.20 -7.12 -7.71
N ALA A 99 11.43 -7.78 -6.85
CA ALA A 99 11.52 -9.22 -6.68
C ALA A 99 10.69 -10.02 -7.69
N ASP A 100 9.80 -9.38 -8.46
CA ASP A 100 8.78 -10.04 -9.28
C ASP A 100 7.82 -10.89 -8.43
N ASN A 101 7.30 -10.30 -7.35
CA ASN A 101 6.25 -10.88 -6.52
C ASN A 101 4.98 -10.03 -6.58
N ILE A 102 3.84 -10.64 -6.29
CA ILE A 102 2.56 -9.96 -6.07
C ILE A 102 2.05 -10.29 -4.68
N TYR A 103 1.59 -9.27 -3.99
CA TYR A 103 0.98 -9.34 -2.68
C TYR A 103 -0.50 -9.01 -2.80
N TRP A 104 -1.34 -9.66 -2.01
CA TRP A 104 -2.76 -9.30 -1.94
C TRP A 104 -3.32 -9.51 -0.54
N THR A 105 -4.37 -8.76 -0.24
CA THR A 105 -5.27 -8.97 0.88
C THR A 105 -6.47 -9.78 0.39
N ASP A 106 -6.90 -10.75 1.18
CA ASP A 106 -8.15 -11.46 0.95
C ASP A 106 -9.03 -11.35 2.19
N ALA A 107 -10.12 -10.58 2.08
CA ALA A 107 -11.01 -10.28 3.19
C ALA A 107 -11.77 -11.53 3.65
N GLY A 108 -12.28 -12.32 2.71
CA GLY A 108 -12.99 -13.57 2.99
C GLY A 108 -12.10 -14.63 3.66
N ARG A 109 -10.82 -14.68 3.28
CA ARG A 109 -9.83 -15.55 3.93
C ARG A 109 -9.22 -14.94 5.18
N LYS A 110 -9.35 -13.64 5.42
CA LYS A 110 -8.66 -12.90 6.49
C LYS A 110 -7.15 -13.11 6.43
N ALA A 111 -6.56 -12.89 5.26
CA ALA A 111 -5.16 -13.17 4.99
C ALA A 111 -4.47 -12.07 4.19
N VAL A 112 -3.16 -11.94 4.41
CA VAL A 112 -2.24 -11.29 3.47
C VAL A 112 -1.33 -12.36 2.91
N GLU A 113 -1.23 -12.42 1.59
CA GLU A 113 -0.54 -13.48 0.86
C GLU A 113 0.42 -12.90 -0.16
N VAL A 114 1.37 -13.73 -0.59
CA VAL A 114 2.37 -13.41 -1.61
C VAL A 114 2.53 -14.58 -2.57
N ALA A 115 2.77 -14.27 -3.84
CA ALA A 115 3.15 -15.24 -4.87
C ALA A 115 4.13 -14.60 -5.86
N ARG A 116 4.69 -15.40 -6.77
CA ARG A 116 5.37 -14.89 -7.97
C ARG A 116 4.35 -14.26 -8.92
N LEU A 117 4.80 -13.38 -9.83
CA LEU A 117 3.91 -12.76 -10.83
C LEU A 117 3.21 -13.75 -11.78
N ASP A 118 3.67 -15.00 -11.85
CA ASP A 118 3.02 -16.08 -12.61
C ASP A 118 2.00 -16.88 -11.79
N GLY A 119 1.81 -16.54 -10.51
CA GLY A 119 0.91 -17.22 -9.57
C GLY A 119 1.57 -18.38 -8.82
N THR A 120 2.79 -18.76 -9.18
CA THR A 120 3.49 -19.84 -8.49
C THR A 120 4.00 -19.39 -7.11
N CYS A 121 4.42 -20.38 -6.32
CA CYS A 121 5.05 -20.17 -5.03
C CYS A 121 4.18 -19.41 -3.99
N GLN A 122 2.85 -19.60 -4.02
CA GLN A 122 1.91 -18.94 -3.09
C GLN A 122 2.25 -19.25 -1.62
N LYS A 123 2.27 -18.21 -0.80
CA LYS A 123 2.51 -18.25 0.64
C LYS A 123 1.62 -17.25 1.38
N VAL A 124 0.98 -17.70 2.46
CA VAL A 124 0.31 -16.84 3.44
C VAL A 124 1.36 -16.26 4.38
N ILE A 125 1.47 -14.93 4.45
CA ILE A 125 2.44 -14.25 5.32
C ILE A 125 1.80 -13.67 6.57
N ILE A 126 0.52 -13.28 6.51
CA ILE A 126 -0.26 -12.84 7.69
C ILE A 126 -1.61 -13.57 7.68
N LYS A 127 -1.98 -14.19 8.81
CA LYS A 127 -3.25 -14.94 8.95
C LYS A 127 -4.00 -14.67 10.26
N THR A 128 -3.38 -13.96 11.19
CA THR A 128 -3.92 -13.73 12.54
C THR A 128 -4.44 -12.31 12.66
N LEU A 129 -5.45 -12.07 13.49
CA LEU A 129 -5.94 -10.72 13.84
C LEU A 129 -6.27 -9.82 12.64
N LEU A 130 -6.69 -10.41 11.52
CA LEU A 130 -7.25 -9.71 10.37
C LEU A 130 -8.77 -9.88 10.40
N MET A 131 -9.51 -8.80 10.25
CA MET A 131 -10.97 -8.82 10.18
C MET A 131 -11.45 -8.61 8.75
N GLU A 132 -11.16 -7.43 8.20
CA GLU A 132 -11.53 -7.02 6.86
C GLU A 132 -10.34 -6.31 6.18
N PRO A 133 -9.26 -7.04 5.86
CA PRO A 133 -8.11 -6.45 5.17
C PRO A 133 -8.49 -5.96 3.78
N ARG A 134 -8.09 -4.74 3.40
CA ARG A 134 -8.45 -4.10 2.13
C ARG A 134 -7.24 -3.57 1.36
N ALA A 135 -6.84 -2.31 1.53
CA ALA A 135 -5.74 -1.76 0.73
C ALA A 135 -4.40 -2.34 1.18
N ILE A 136 -3.47 -2.47 0.24
CA ILE A 136 -2.12 -2.98 0.47
C ILE A 136 -1.12 -2.20 -0.38
N ALA A 137 0.07 -1.95 0.17
CA ALA A 137 1.13 -1.25 -0.53
C ALA A 137 2.51 -1.79 -0.11
N VAL A 138 3.43 -1.90 -1.07
CA VAL A 138 4.80 -2.40 -0.85
C VAL A 138 5.83 -1.30 -1.05
N PHE A 139 6.91 -1.32 -0.25
CA PHE A 139 8.12 -0.53 -0.50
C PHE A 139 9.32 -1.48 -0.69
N PRO A 140 9.52 -2.02 -1.93
CA PRO A 140 10.47 -3.11 -2.17
C PRO A 140 11.92 -2.81 -1.82
N SER A 141 12.40 -1.59 -2.00
CA SER A 141 13.79 -1.23 -1.69
C SER A 141 14.07 -1.08 -0.19
N GLU A 142 13.02 -0.96 0.64
CA GLU A 142 13.11 -0.89 2.10
C GLU A 142 12.64 -2.19 2.77
N GLY A 143 12.04 -3.10 2.00
CA GLY A 143 11.54 -4.37 2.52
C GLY A 143 10.28 -4.22 3.37
N LEU A 144 9.48 -3.17 3.17
CA LEU A 144 8.29 -2.88 3.96
C LEU A 144 7.00 -3.23 3.22
N LEU A 145 6.01 -3.67 3.99
CA LEU A 145 4.66 -3.98 3.57
C LEU A 145 3.68 -3.24 4.48
N PHE A 146 2.65 -2.63 3.89
CA PHE A 146 1.59 -1.93 4.62
C PHE A 146 0.24 -2.40 4.13
N TRP A 147 -0.74 -2.49 5.03
CA TRP A 147 -2.13 -2.78 4.66
C TRP A 147 -3.11 -2.10 5.61
N THR A 148 -4.36 -1.98 5.15
CA THR A 148 -5.48 -1.49 5.95
C THR A 148 -6.41 -2.63 6.32
N ASP A 149 -7.05 -2.52 7.49
CA ASP A 149 -8.12 -3.40 7.96
C ASP A 149 -9.25 -2.50 8.48
N TRP A 150 -10.44 -2.61 7.90
CA TRP A 150 -11.59 -1.73 8.20
C TRP A 150 -12.66 -2.43 9.04
N GLY A 151 -12.36 -3.62 9.58
CA GLY A 151 -13.27 -4.32 10.49
C GLY A 151 -13.49 -3.57 11.80
N ASN A 152 -14.16 -4.20 12.78
CA ASN A 152 -14.51 -3.53 14.04
C ASN A 152 -13.31 -2.93 14.79
N MET A 153 -12.11 -3.52 14.64
CA MET A 153 -10.84 -2.95 15.09
C MET A 153 -10.08 -2.40 13.88
N SER A 154 -10.55 -1.25 13.41
CA SER A 154 -10.02 -0.57 12.24
C SER A 154 -8.61 -0.07 12.49
N LYS A 155 -7.69 -0.37 11.56
CA LYS A 155 -6.27 -0.11 11.73
C LYS A 155 -5.53 -0.07 10.40
N ILE A 156 -4.38 0.57 10.42
CA ILE A 156 -3.34 0.45 9.38
C ILE A 156 -2.17 -0.26 10.04
N GLU A 157 -1.62 -1.25 9.37
CA GLU A 157 -0.54 -2.08 9.89
C GLU A 157 0.65 -2.07 8.95
N ARG A 158 1.80 -2.45 9.49
CA ARG A 158 3.06 -2.59 8.77
C ARG A 158 3.74 -3.90 9.15
N SER A 159 4.43 -4.52 8.22
CA SER A 159 5.42 -5.58 8.47
C SER A 159 6.59 -5.45 7.50
N TYR A 160 7.57 -6.34 7.58
CA TYR A 160 8.44 -6.61 6.45
C TYR A 160 7.73 -7.42 5.37
N LEU A 161 8.32 -7.47 4.17
CA LEU A 161 7.81 -8.21 3.00
C LEU A 161 7.65 -9.73 3.22
N ASP A 162 8.27 -10.27 4.27
CA ASP A 162 8.11 -11.67 4.70
C ASP A 162 7.09 -11.87 5.83
N GLY A 163 6.37 -10.81 6.22
CA GLY A 163 5.39 -10.81 7.30
C GLY A 163 5.99 -10.66 8.71
N THR A 164 7.32 -10.62 8.85
CA THR A 164 7.97 -10.45 10.16
C THR A 164 7.93 -9.00 10.64
N GLU A 165 8.17 -8.76 11.94
CA GLU A 165 8.09 -7.44 12.58
C GLU A 165 6.76 -6.70 12.32
N ARG A 166 5.64 -7.45 12.31
CA ARG A 166 4.31 -6.88 12.21
C ARG A 166 4.02 -5.95 13.38
N LYS A 167 3.52 -4.75 13.08
CA LYS A 167 3.13 -3.73 14.05
C LYS A 167 1.84 -3.04 13.59
N VAL A 168 0.97 -2.72 14.55
CA VAL A 168 -0.13 -1.79 14.34
C VAL A 168 0.49 -0.40 14.23
N LEU A 169 0.27 0.25 13.08
CA LEU A 169 0.87 1.54 12.76
C LEU A 169 -0.04 2.69 13.21
N LEU A 170 -1.34 2.56 12.92
CA LEU A 170 -2.37 3.55 13.26
C LEU A 170 -3.67 2.81 13.62
N ASP A 171 -4.24 3.10 14.79
CA ASP A 171 -5.50 2.53 15.31
C ASP A 171 -6.42 3.56 16.01
N VAL A 172 -5.94 4.79 16.20
CA VAL A 172 -6.72 5.92 16.73
C VAL A 172 -7.24 6.77 15.57
N ASP A 173 -8.49 7.26 15.65
CA ASP A 173 -9.10 8.12 14.62
C ASP A 173 -8.98 7.53 13.19
N ILE A 174 -9.15 6.21 13.08
CA ILE A 174 -9.18 5.47 11.81
C ILE A 174 -10.47 4.65 11.81
N GLY A 175 -11.33 4.84 10.81
CA GLY A 175 -12.60 4.15 10.69
C GLY A 175 -12.65 3.20 9.50
N TRP A 176 -12.79 3.72 8.29
CA TRP A 176 -12.83 2.94 7.05
C TRP A 176 -11.65 3.31 6.15
N PRO A 177 -10.43 2.86 6.49
CA PRO A 177 -9.24 3.13 5.71
C PRO A 177 -9.27 2.37 4.37
N ASN A 178 -9.81 2.98 3.33
CA ASN A 178 -10.14 2.28 2.07
C ASN A 178 -8.96 2.21 1.11
N GLY A 179 -8.21 3.30 0.97
CA GLY A 179 -7.08 3.44 0.05
C GLY A 179 -5.79 3.73 0.80
N LEU A 180 -4.68 3.21 0.28
CA LEU A 180 -3.35 3.34 0.87
C LEU A 180 -2.29 3.48 -0.23
N THR A 181 -1.38 4.44 -0.09
CA THR A 181 -0.28 4.63 -1.03
C THR A 181 0.97 5.17 -0.33
N ILE A 182 2.13 5.07 -0.98
CA ILE A 182 3.44 5.39 -0.40
C ILE A 182 4.15 6.42 -1.28
N ASP A 183 4.59 7.51 -0.69
CA ASP A 183 5.60 8.37 -1.30
C ASP A 183 7.00 7.83 -0.97
N TYR A 184 7.58 7.09 -1.92
CA TYR A 184 8.88 6.46 -1.76
C TYR A 184 10.03 7.46 -1.52
N LYS A 185 9.89 8.72 -1.97
CA LYS A 185 10.94 9.74 -1.82
C LYS A 185 10.82 10.45 -0.48
N MET A 186 9.60 10.82 -0.10
CA MET A 186 9.34 11.49 1.18
C MET A 186 9.31 10.50 2.36
N ARG A 187 9.29 9.19 2.08
CA ARG A 187 9.14 8.13 3.07
C ARG A 187 7.89 8.35 3.94
N ARG A 188 6.75 8.50 3.27
CA ARG A 188 5.46 8.72 3.93
C ARG A 188 4.39 7.82 3.35
N ILE A 189 3.49 7.36 4.20
CA ILE A 189 2.25 6.73 3.76
C ILE A 189 1.15 7.78 3.69
N PHE A 190 0.17 7.53 2.82
CA PHE A 190 -1.04 8.31 2.68
C PHE A 190 -2.21 7.35 2.66
N TRP A 191 -3.28 7.69 3.37
CA TRP A 191 -4.50 6.91 3.38
C TRP A 191 -5.71 7.83 3.28
N ASN A 192 -6.81 7.29 2.78
CA ASN A 192 -8.11 7.91 2.91
C ASN A 192 -8.96 7.13 3.92
N ASP A 193 -9.88 7.81 4.59
CA ASP A 193 -10.80 7.23 5.57
C ASP A 193 -12.22 7.67 5.24
N ALA A 194 -13.05 6.73 4.81
CA ALA A 194 -14.43 7.00 4.41
C ALA A 194 -15.41 7.13 5.58
N LYS A 195 -15.03 6.76 6.79
CA LYS A 195 -15.85 7.01 7.98
C LYS A 195 -15.55 8.37 8.60
N GLY A 196 -14.28 8.77 8.53
CA GLY A 196 -13.79 10.04 9.05
C GLY A 196 -13.85 11.20 8.04
N ASP A 197 -14.31 10.97 6.81
CA ASP A 197 -14.36 11.91 5.69
C ASP A 197 -13.03 12.62 5.37
N THR A 198 -11.90 11.90 5.51
CA THR A 198 -10.56 12.49 5.51
C THR A 198 -9.54 11.77 4.64
N ILE A 199 -8.47 12.49 4.31
CA ILE A 199 -7.22 11.94 3.78
C ILE A 199 -6.09 12.36 4.71
N GLY A 200 -5.32 11.38 5.19
CA GLY A 200 -4.22 11.58 6.12
C GLY A 200 -2.87 11.14 5.55
N SER A 201 -1.80 11.52 6.24
CA SER A 201 -0.44 11.05 5.98
C SER A 201 0.36 10.95 7.26
N SER A 202 1.28 9.99 7.33
CA SER A 202 2.29 9.83 8.38
C SER A 202 3.62 9.45 7.74
N ASP A 203 4.71 9.44 8.51
CA ASP A 203 5.90 8.72 8.07
C ASP A 203 5.67 7.19 8.04
N LEU A 204 6.70 6.44 7.63
CA LEU A 204 6.65 4.98 7.52
C LEU A 204 6.54 4.25 8.88
N ASP A 205 6.73 4.95 9.99
CA ASP A 205 6.64 4.42 11.36
C ASP A 205 5.35 4.87 12.07
N GLY A 206 4.47 5.60 11.36
CA GLY A 206 3.16 6.04 11.87
C GLY A 206 3.23 7.35 12.66
N GLU A 207 4.44 7.90 12.82
CA GLU A 207 4.65 9.17 13.50
C GLU A 207 4.37 10.35 12.55
N ASN A 208 4.41 11.57 13.12
CA ASN A 208 4.23 12.81 12.38
C ASN A 208 2.95 12.80 11.52
N ARG A 209 1.86 12.28 12.11
CA ARG A 209 0.55 12.18 11.48
C ARG A 209 -0.02 13.59 11.20
N VAL A 210 -0.49 13.78 9.97
CA VAL A 210 -1.12 15.01 9.48
C VAL A 210 -2.41 14.66 8.77
N MET A 211 -3.49 15.38 9.09
CA MET A 211 -4.73 15.37 8.32
C MET A 211 -4.59 16.37 7.17
N LEU A 212 -4.67 15.91 5.92
CA LEU A 212 -4.39 16.71 4.74
C LEU A 212 -5.66 17.28 4.11
N VAL A 213 -6.65 16.42 3.87
CA VAL A 213 -7.91 16.82 3.20
C VAL A 213 -9.07 16.37 4.07
N GLN A 214 -10.06 17.25 4.21
CA GLN A 214 -11.32 16.99 4.90
C GLN A 214 -12.49 17.11 3.92
N GLN A 215 -13.68 16.69 4.33
CA GLN A 215 -14.89 16.72 3.51
C GLN A 215 -14.71 15.87 2.23
N VAL A 216 -14.18 14.67 2.42
CA VAL A 216 -14.09 13.64 1.39
C VAL A 216 -15.06 12.53 1.82
N PRO A 217 -16.34 12.60 1.42
CA PRO A 217 -17.43 11.88 2.10
C PRO A 217 -17.42 10.36 1.92
N HIS A 218 -16.85 9.83 0.85
CA HIS A 218 -16.70 8.38 0.70
C HIS A 218 -15.53 7.99 -0.21
N PRO A 219 -14.28 8.34 0.16
CA PRO A 219 -13.11 8.03 -0.63
C PRO A 219 -12.84 6.53 -0.68
N PHE A 220 -12.33 6.05 -1.82
CA PHE A 220 -11.96 4.64 -1.99
C PHE A 220 -10.52 4.48 -2.44
N GLY A 221 -10.22 4.72 -3.72
CA GLY A 221 -8.87 4.62 -4.26
C GLY A 221 -8.03 5.85 -3.92
N LEU A 222 -6.71 5.66 -3.80
CA LEU A 222 -5.75 6.73 -3.51
C LEU A 222 -4.40 6.45 -4.17
N THR A 223 -3.87 7.45 -4.88
CA THR A 223 -2.56 7.35 -5.52
C THR A 223 -1.81 8.68 -5.54
N LEU A 224 -0.52 8.63 -5.89
CA LEU A 224 0.39 9.77 -5.90
C LEU A 224 1.00 9.95 -7.29
N LEU A 225 1.01 11.20 -7.77
CA LEU A 225 1.78 11.57 -8.96
C LEU A 225 2.37 12.97 -8.81
N GLY A 226 3.70 13.04 -8.87
CA GLY A 226 4.43 14.29 -8.68
C GLY A 226 4.19 14.88 -7.29
N ASN A 227 3.60 16.08 -7.26
CA ASN A 227 3.30 16.83 -6.03
C ASN A 227 1.84 16.71 -5.60
N HIS A 228 1.05 15.83 -6.21
CA HIS A 228 -0.37 15.71 -5.91
C HIS A 228 -0.74 14.31 -5.44
N ILE A 229 -1.70 14.25 -4.52
CA ILE A 229 -2.52 13.08 -4.25
C ILE A 229 -3.73 13.09 -5.19
N TYR A 230 -4.17 11.92 -5.59
CA TYR A 230 -5.37 11.69 -6.39
C TYR A 230 -6.22 10.63 -5.71
N TRP A 231 -7.51 10.86 -5.59
CA TRP A 231 -8.43 9.89 -4.99
C TRP A 231 -9.72 9.77 -5.78
N THR A 232 -10.39 8.64 -5.58
CA THR A 232 -11.75 8.39 -6.07
C THR A 232 -12.72 8.51 -4.91
N ASP A 233 -13.95 8.95 -5.17
CA ASP A 233 -14.97 9.10 -4.14
C ASP A 233 -16.34 8.61 -4.65
N TRP A 234 -16.95 7.68 -3.91
CA TRP A 234 -18.19 7.00 -4.29
C TRP A 234 -19.42 7.89 -4.21
N GLN A 235 -19.42 8.85 -3.30
CA GLN A 235 -20.60 9.68 -3.06
C GLN A 235 -20.66 10.85 -4.06
N THR A 236 -19.51 11.46 -4.33
CA THR A 236 -19.40 12.55 -5.32
C THR A 236 -19.27 12.04 -6.76
N LEU A 237 -18.94 10.76 -6.96
CA LEU A 237 -18.69 10.14 -8.26
C LEU A 237 -17.56 10.83 -9.04
N THR A 238 -16.51 11.23 -8.31
CA THR A 238 -15.42 12.01 -8.87
C THR A 238 -14.05 11.35 -8.69
N ILE A 239 -13.12 11.76 -9.56
CA ILE A 239 -11.68 11.69 -9.32
C ILE A 239 -11.24 13.11 -9.02
N GLU A 240 -10.60 13.30 -7.89
CA GLU A 240 -10.07 14.61 -7.47
C GLU A 240 -8.57 14.54 -7.25
N ARG A 241 -7.96 15.72 -7.13
CA ARG A 241 -6.57 15.85 -6.68
C ARG A 241 -6.41 17.01 -5.71
N ALA A 242 -5.36 16.96 -4.91
CA ALA A 242 -4.89 18.05 -4.07
C ALA A 242 -3.36 17.99 -3.94
N ASP A 243 -2.75 19.05 -3.44
CA ASP A 243 -1.31 19.08 -3.14
C ASP A 243 -0.99 18.08 -2.02
N LYS A 244 -0.03 17.17 -2.25
CA LYS A 244 0.28 16.09 -1.29
C LYS A 244 0.86 16.59 0.03
N THR A 245 1.45 17.79 0.07
CA THR A 245 2.11 18.32 1.26
C THR A 245 1.20 19.18 2.12
N THR A 246 0.21 19.86 1.51
CA THR A 246 -0.64 20.84 2.18
C THR A 246 -2.11 20.48 2.16
N GLY A 247 -2.54 19.55 1.30
CA GLY A 247 -3.96 19.27 1.05
C GLY A 247 -4.71 20.37 0.30
N ASN A 248 -4.04 21.45 -0.07
CA ASN A 248 -4.63 22.60 -0.77
C ASN A 248 -4.79 22.33 -2.27
N ASN A 249 -5.31 23.33 -3.00
CA ASN A 249 -5.49 23.28 -4.45
C ASN A 249 -6.33 22.09 -4.92
N ARG A 250 -7.33 21.71 -4.11
CA ARG A 250 -8.32 20.66 -4.41
C ARG A 250 -9.02 20.95 -5.73
N LYS A 251 -9.01 19.98 -6.65
CA LYS A 251 -9.60 20.09 -7.99
C LYS A 251 -10.23 18.78 -8.41
N VAL A 252 -11.44 18.86 -8.95
CA VAL A 252 -12.08 17.75 -9.67
C VAL A 252 -11.37 17.55 -11.01
N ILE A 253 -10.86 16.34 -11.24
CA ILE A 253 -10.22 15.91 -12.48
C ILE A 253 -11.26 15.34 -13.43
N ARG A 254 -12.13 14.48 -12.91
CA ARG A 254 -13.27 13.90 -13.62
C ARG A 254 -14.45 13.66 -12.68
N SER A 255 -15.65 13.68 -13.25
CA SER A 255 -16.92 13.54 -12.55
C SER A 255 -17.86 12.61 -13.32
N GLY A 256 -18.84 12.04 -12.64
CA GLY A 256 -19.85 11.18 -13.27
C GLY A 256 -19.36 9.75 -13.54
N ILE A 257 -18.31 9.29 -12.86
CA ILE A 257 -17.80 7.92 -12.99
C ILE A 257 -18.52 7.05 -11.96
N ALA A 258 -19.57 6.36 -12.40
CA ALA A 258 -20.39 5.52 -11.53
C ALA A 258 -19.62 4.28 -11.03
N GLY A 259 -19.72 4.00 -9.73
CA GLY A 259 -19.07 2.84 -9.11
C GLY A 259 -17.56 2.86 -9.29
N ILE A 260 -16.94 4.03 -9.20
CA ILE A 260 -15.49 4.19 -9.26
C ILE A 260 -14.84 3.51 -8.06
N MET A 261 -13.81 2.69 -8.30
CA MET A 261 -13.13 1.89 -7.29
C MET A 261 -11.70 2.41 -7.12
N GLU A 262 -10.68 1.63 -7.45
CA GLU A 262 -9.30 2.06 -7.33
C GLU A 262 -8.85 3.05 -8.41
N ILE A 263 -7.82 3.84 -8.08
CA ILE A 263 -7.01 4.60 -9.03
C ILE A 263 -5.51 4.37 -8.79
N LYS A 264 -4.72 4.16 -9.84
CA LYS A 264 -3.26 4.11 -9.79
C LYS A 264 -2.61 5.03 -10.81
N ALA A 265 -1.61 5.78 -10.37
CA ALA A 265 -0.79 6.62 -11.21
C ALA A 265 0.34 5.82 -11.88
N VAL A 266 0.44 5.95 -13.21
CA VAL A 266 1.49 5.35 -14.01
C VAL A 266 2.33 6.45 -14.65
N THR A 267 3.65 6.34 -14.48
CA THR A 267 4.63 7.23 -15.12
C THR A 267 5.77 6.41 -15.72
N ARG A 268 6.50 6.99 -16.68
CA ARG A 268 7.77 6.40 -17.18
C ARG A 268 8.83 6.18 -16.07
N ALA A 269 8.72 6.90 -14.96
CA ALA A 269 9.65 6.83 -13.85
C ALA A 269 9.13 5.98 -12.66
N SER A 270 7.93 5.42 -12.78
CA SER A 270 7.36 4.55 -11.74
C SER A 270 8.19 3.29 -11.56
N GLN A 271 8.14 2.70 -10.37
CA GLN A 271 8.71 1.38 -10.09
C GLN A 271 10.22 1.28 -10.36
N ARG A 272 10.96 2.26 -9.83
CA ARG A 272 12.44 2.27 -9.82
C ARG A 272 12.97 1.72 -8.50
N GLY A 273 14.28 1.52 -8.43
CA GLY A 273 14.98 1.03 -7.25
C GLY A 273 15.78 -0.22 -7.56
N TRP A 274 16.46 -0.72 -6.54
CA TRP A 274 17.17 -1.99 -6.59
C TRP A 274 17.23 -2.57 -5.18
N ASN A 275 17.22 -3.89 -5.10
CA ASN A 275 17.51 -4.65 -3.89
C ASN A 275 18.14 -5.99 -4.32
N GLN A 276 18.59 -6.80 -3.37
CA GLN A 276 19.30 -8.05 -3.65
C GLN A 276 18.42 -9.12 -4.33
N CYS A 277 17.10 -8.98 -4.32
CA CYS A 277 16.18 -9.91 -5.00
C CYS A 277 16.04 -9.61 -6.51
N ALA A 278 16.38 -8.41 -6.95
CA ALA A 278 16.23 -7.97 -8.34
C ALA A 278 17.08 -8.78 -9.33
N ASP A 279 18.21 -9.31 -8.88
CA ASP A 279 19.12 -10.10 -9.71
C ASP A 279 18.96 -11.59 -9.40
N ARG A 280 18.49 -12.34 -10.39
CA ARG A 280 18.32 -13.82 -10.34
C ARG A 280 17.55 -14.28 -9.10
N ASN A 281 16.48 -13.57 -8.74
CA ASN A 281 15.65 -13.86 -7.55
C ASN A 281 16.48 -13.92 -6.25
N GLY A 282 17.57 -13.13 -6.19
CA GLY A 282 18.57 -13.17 -5.12
C GLY A 282 19.27 -14.52 -4.93
N GLY A 283 19.08 -15.50 -5.83
CA GLY A 283 19.52 -16.89 -5.65
C GLY A 283 18.57 -17.72 -4.77
N CYS A 284 17.30 -17.34 -4.64
CA CYS A 284 16.25 -18.16 -4.03
C CYS A 284 15.60 -19.08 -5.08
N SER A 285 15.25 -20.31 -4.71
CA SER A 285 14.57 -21.23 -5.64
C SER A 285 13.10 -20.89 -5.89
N HIS A 286 12.43 -20.26 -4.92
CA HIS A 286 11.00 -19.93 -4.96
C HIS A 286 10.76 -18.43 -4.78
N LEU A 287 10.56 -17.97 -3.55
CA LEU A 287 10.36 -16.56 -3.24
C LEU A 287 11.66 -15.94 -2.73
N CYS A 288 11.96 -14.72 -3.20
CA CYS A 288 12.91 -13.82 -2.57
C CYS A 288 12.14 -12.65 -1.98
N LEU A 289 12.15 -12.54 -0.64
CA LEU A 289 11.48 -11.50 0.12
C LEU A 289 12.58 -10.59 0.70
N TYR A 290 12.63 -9.34 0.24
CA TYR A 290 13.65 -8.42 0.71
C TYR A 290 13.36 -7.97 2.14
N HIS A 291 14.38 -7.93 2.98
CA HIS A 291 14.31 -7.58 4.39
C HIS A 291 15.47 -6.62 4.72
N PRO A 292 15.37 -5.74 5.75
CA PRO A 292 16.44 -4.78 6.05
C PRO A 292 17.80 -5.41 6.36
N THR A 293 17.81 -6.64 6.87
CA THR A 293 19.04 -7.43 7.09
C THR A 293 19.55 -8.16 5.84
N GLY A 294 18.95 -7.91 4.68
CA GLY A 294 19.24 -8.53 3.40
C GLY A 294 18.14 -9.47 2.90
N ARG A 295 18.34 -10.10 1.73
CA ARG A 295 17.35 -11.01 1.13
C ARG A 295 17.08 -12.26 1.98
N ARG A 296 15.81 -12.63 2.10
CA ARG A 296 15.34 -13.89 2.69
C ARG A 296 14.66 -14.72 1.63
N CYS A 297 14.95 -16.01 1.62
CA CYS A 297 14.23 -16.95 0.77
C CYS A 297 13.08 -17.58 1.56
N ALA A 298 11.97 -17.83 0.87
CA ALA A 298 10.81 -18.47 1.46
C ALA A 298 10.23 -19.53 0.53
N CYS A 299 9.64 -20.56 1.13
CA CYS A 299 8.93 -21.62 0.42
C CYS A 299 7.44 -21.32 0.30
N PRO A 300 6.80 -21.80 -0.78
CA PRO A 300 5.35 -21.87 -0.82
C PRO A 300 4.79 -22.72 0.32
N ASP A 301 3.54 -22.48 0.66
CA ASP A 301 2.83 -23.30 1.64
C ASP A 301 2.45 -24.67 1.07
N THR A 302 2.24 -24.75 -0.24
CA THR A 302 2.09 -26.02 -0.97
C THR A 302 3.41 -26.40 -1.61
N HIS A 303 3.97 -27.53 -1.19
CA HIS A 303 5.25 -28.04 -1.69
C HIS A 303 5.15 -28.41 -3.18
N ASP A 304 6.14 -28.01 -4.00
CA ASP A 304 6.27 -28.41 -5.40
C ASP A 304 7.40 -29.45 -5.58
N SER A 305 7.79 -29.80 -6.80
CA SER A 305 8.86 -30.79 -7.02
C SER A 305 10.28 -30.24 -6.81
N ARG A 306 10.45 -28.92 -6.63
CA ARG A 306 11.76 -28.26 -6.51
C ARG A 306 12.17 -28.19 -5.04
N ILE A 307 13.48 -28.33 -4.80
CA ILE A 307 14.03 -28.15 -3.45
C ILE A 307 13.94 -26.68 -3.07
N CYS A 308 13.28 -26.42 -1.94
CA CYS A 308 13.15 -25.07 -1.46
C CYS A 308 14.34 -24.61 -0.60
N SER A 309 14.88 -23.44 -0.91
CA SER A 309 16.03 -22.87 -0.22
C SER A 309 15.57 -21.98 0.96
N GLU A 310 15.42 -22.49 2.18
CA GLU A 310 15.09 -21.63 3.36
C GLU A 310 16.33 -21.16 4.13
N ARG A 311 17.50 -21.74 3.89
CA ARG A 311 18.78 -21.37 4.54
C ARG A 311 19.90 -21.12 3.53
N LYS A 312 20.85 -20.25 3.93
CA LYS A 312 22.14 -19.95 3.26
C LYS A 312 22.96 -21.22 3.01
N TYR A 313 22.57 -22.07 2.07
CA TYR A 313 23.50 -23.03 1.49
C TYR A 313 24.22 -22.36 0.34
N TRP A 314 25.26 -21.60 0.69
CA TRP A 314 26.50 -21.73 -0.07
C TRP A 314 27.18 -23.01 0.42
N SER A 315 26.78 -24.16 -0.11
CA SER A 315 27.61 -25.37 -0.07
C SER A 315 28.15 -25.64 -1.46
N HIS A 316 29.39 -25.19 -1.67
CA HIS A 316 30.43 -25.98 -2.33
C HIS A 316 30.17 -26.59 -3.72
N LEU A 317 29.62 -25.85 -4.69
CA LEU A 317 29.72 -26.24 -6.11
C LEU A 317 30.28 -25.13 -7.03
N ALA A 318 31.07 -24.21 -6.48
CA ALA A 318 31.85 -23.23 -7.25
C ALA A 318 33.35 -23.22 -6.87
N SER A 319 33.93 -24.38 -6.55
CA SER A 319 35.39 -24.52 -6.39
C SER A 319 36.02 -25.66 -7.19
N VAL A 320 35.33 -26.18 -8.21
CA VAL A 320 36.00 -27.03 -9.19
C VAL A 320 36.43 -26.15 -10.37
N GLN A 321 37.74 -25.96 -10.47
CA GLN A 321 38.51 -25.28 -11.54
C GLN A 321 38.56 -23.75 -11.53
N CYS A 322 39.30 -23.20 -10.57
CA CYS A 322 40.14 -22.02 -10.86
C CYS A 322 41.45 -22.06 -10.05
N SER A 323 42.21 -23.15 -10.16
CA SER A 323 43.55 -23.26 -9.55
C SER A 323 44.60 -23.91 -10.46
N LYS A 324 44.36 -24.00 -11.77
CA LYS A 324 45.36 -24.47 -12.75
C LYS A 324 45.60 -23.41 -13.83
N LEU A 325 46.19 -22.27 -13.47
CA LEU A 325 46.93 -21.40 -14.39
C LEU A 325 47.64 -20.23 -13.69
N MET A 326 48.40 -20.49 -12.63
CA MET A 326 49.48 -19.56 -12.23
C MET A 326 50.70 -20.37 -11.80
N LYS A 327 51.76 -20.30 -12.60
CA LYS A 327 53.09 -20.84 -12.27
C LYS A 327 53.75 -19.91 -11.22
N PRO A 328 54.52 -20.44 -10.26
CA PRO A 328 55.21 -19.61 -9.28
C PRO A 328 56.41 -18.89 -9.90
N MET A 329 56.56 -17.61 -9.57
CA MET A 329 57.74 -16.78 -9.85
C MET A 329 58.70 -16.88 -8.63
N PRO A 330 60.03 -16.90 -8.80
CA PRO A 330 60.95 -17.11 -7.68
C PRO A 330 61.08 -15.87 -6.78
N LEU A 331 61.29 -16.13 -5.48
CA LEU A 331 61.56 -15.12 -4.43
C LEU A 331 62.76 -14.24 -4.78
N ALA A 332 62.60 -12.92 -4.63
CA ALA A 332 63.68 -11.96 -4.55
C ALA A 332 64.07 -11.70 -3.08
N LEU A 333 65.37 -11.65 -2.83
CA LEU A 333 66.04 -11.41 -1.53
C LEU A 333 65.81 -9.97 -1.00
N PRO A 334 65.96 -9.73 0.32
CA PRO A 334 65.79 -8.40 0.92
C PRO A 334 67.04 -7.52 0.70
N PRO A 335 66.91 -6.17 0.64
CA PRO A 335 68.05 -5.29 0.49
C PRO A 335 68.69 -4.94 1.86
N GLU A 336 70.02 -4.84 1.86
CA GLU A 336 70.86 -4.31 2.95
C GLU A 336 70.82 -2.77 3.02
N PRO A 337 71.14 -2.16 4.19
CA PRO A 337 71.10 -0.72 4.37
C PRO A 337 72.43 -0.08 3.97
N ARG A 338 72.40 1.01 3.20
CA ARG A 338 73.57 1.88 3.00
C ARG A 338 73.32 3.32 3.46
N ARG A 339 74.40 3.83 4.07
CA ARG A 339 74.58 5.08 4.80
C ARG A 339 74.58 6.30 3.87
N ARG A 340 74.30 7.46 4.50
CA ARG A 340 74.48 8.83 3.96
C ARG A 340 75.90 9.08 3.44
N PRO A 341 76.04 10.13 2.61
CA PRO A 341 76.82 11.26 3.11
C PRO A 341 76.16 12.64 2.90
N ASP A 342 76.61 13.54 3.77
CA ASP A 342 76.54 15.01 3.81
C ASP A 342 76.95 15.66 2.46
N SER A 343 76.85 16.94 2.12
CA SER A 343 76.34 18.24 2.63
C SER A 343 76.74 19.27 1.56
N GLU A 344 75.95 20.34 1.33
CA GLU A 344 76.33 21.70 0.87
C GLU A 344 75.02 22.40 0.44
N MET A 345 74.41 23.32 1.21
CA MET A 345 74.77 24.69 1.58
C MET A 345 74.72 25.72 0.42
N GLU A 346 74.01 26.82 0.71
CA GLU A 346 73.86 28.13 0.03
C GLU A 346 72.54 28.35 -0.74
N ARG A 347 71.81 29.47 -0.66
CA ARG A 347 71.83 30.67 0.22
C ARG A 347 70.56 31.51 -0.13
N ASN A 348 69.96 32.14 0.89
CA ASN A 348 69.11 33.35 0.92
C ASN A 348 67.72 33.46 0.25
N GLY A 349 66.77 33.98 1.05
CA GLY A 349 65.55 34.66 0.57
C GLY A 349 64.50 34.88 1.67
N SER A 350 64.68 35.92 2.49
CA SER A 350 63.76 36.38 3.56
C SER A 350 62.48 37.08 3.04
N ARG A 351 61.33 36.83 3.70
CA ARG A 351 60.11 37.68 3.94
C ARG A 351 58.92 36.72 4.12
N GLY A 352 57.96 36.85 5.03
CA GLY A 352 57.65 37.77 6.12
C GLY A 352 56.57 37.09 6.98
N ALA A 353 56.43 37.54 8.23
CA ALA A 353 55.41 37.09 9.17
C ALA A 353 54.01 37.46 8.68
N ASP A 354 53.02 36.60 8.93
CA ASP A 354 51.65 37.01 9.23
C ASP A 354 50.91 35.92 10.03
N GLU A 355 50.28 36.38 11.10
CA GLU A 355 49.58 35.66 12.15
C GLU A 355 48.19 35.16 11.68
N ALA A 356 47.78 33.97 12.13
CA ALA A 356 46.42 33.46 11.95
C ALA A 356 45.54 33.85 13.17
N PRO A 357 44.33 34.43 13.00
CA PRO A 357 43.47 34.78 14.12
C PRO A 357 42.70 33.56 14.64
N GLY A 358 42.65 33.45 15.97
CA GLY A 358 42.10 32.34 16.73
C GLY A 358 40.57 32.18 16.66
N LEU A 359 40.15 30.95 16.95
CA LEU A 359 38.79 30.39 16.93
C LEU A 359 37.82 30.93 18.00
N ILE A 360 38.22 31.96 18.77
CA ILE A 360 37.52 32.43 19.97
C ILE A 360 36.37 33.44 19.71
N PRO A 361 36.43 34.36 18.73
CA PRO A 361 35.35 35.33 18.52
C PRO A 361 34.11 34.72 17.85
N LEU A 362 34.24 33.59 17.13
CA LEU A 362 33.11 32.96 16.43
C LEU A 362 32.10 32.32 17.40
N LEU A 363 32.60 31.74 18.49
CA LEU A 363 31.77 31.11 19.53
C LEU A 363 31.05 32.17 20.38
N ALA A 364 31.68 33.32 20.63
CA ALA A 364 31.07 34.43 21.35
C ALA A 364 29.89 35.03 20.56
N VAL A 365 30.03 35.17 19.24
CA VAL A 365 28.96 35.68 18.37
C VAL A 365 27.79 34.69 18.31
N LEU A 366 28.05 33.38 18.22
CA LEU A 366 27.00 32.35 18.25
C LEU A 366 26.23 32.33 19.58
N ALA A 367 26.92 32.48 20.71
CA ALA A 367 26.27 32.56 22.02
C ALA A 367 25.39 33.81 22.15
N LEU A 368 25.81 34.95 21.60
CA LEU A 368 25.03 36.19 21.63
C LEU A 368 23.77 36.10 20.76
N VAL A 369 23.87 35.47 19.59
CA VAL A 369 22.72 35.24 18.69
C VAL A 369 21.69 34.31 19.34
N LEU A 370 22.14 33.26 20.05
CA LEU A 370 21.26 32.36 20.81
C LEU A 370 20.59 33.07 21.99
N LEU A 371 21.30 33.96 22.68
CA LEU A 371 20.72 34.70 23.79
C LEU A 371 19.61 35.65 23.32
N VAL A 372 19.84 36.35 22.19
CA VAL A 372 18.85 37.28 21.61
C VAL A 372 17.62 36.54 21.10
N SER A 373 17.78 35.35 20.50
CA SER A 373 16.64 34.56 20.01
C SER A 373 15.76 34.01 21.15
N VAL A 374 16.37 33.60 22.26
CA VAL A 374 15.63 33.16 23.46
C VAL A 374 14.85 34.31 24.09
N LEU A 375 15.46 35.50 24.20
CA LEU A 375 14.78 36.68 24.73
C LEU A 375 13.58 37.11 23.84
N ALA A 376 13.73 36.99 22.51
CA ALA A 376 12.63 37.27 21.58
C ALA A 376 11.47 36.27 21.74
N MET A 377 11.76 34.97 21.91
CA MET A 377 10.70 33.98 22.17
C MET A 377 9.96 34.25 23.49
N MET A 378 10.68 34.61 24.56
CA MET A 378 10.06 34.92 25.85
C MET A 378 9.16 36.16 25.77
N ALA A 379 9.53 37.17 24.97
CA ALA A 379 8.69 38.33 24.72
C ALA A 379 7.39 37.98 23.96
N VAL A 380 7.46 37.09 22.97
CA VAL A 380 6.29 36.61 22.22
C VAL A 380 5.34 35.82 23.13
N VAL A 381 5.87 34.94 23.97
CA VAL A 381 5.07 34.17 24.94
C VAL A 381 4.43 35.09 25.98
N GLY A 382 5.17 36.08 26.48
CA GLY A 382 4.64 37.09 27.40
C GLY A 382 3.50 37.90 26.77
N TRP A 383 3.66 38.32 25.51
CA TRP A 383 2.62 39.05 24.77
C TRP A 383 1.38 38.18 24.50
N TRP A 384 1.55 36.91 24.14
CA TRP A 384 0.45 35.95 23.97
C TRP A 384 -0.35 35.80 25.27
N ASN A 385 0.34 35.59 26.39
CA ASN A 385 -0.34 35.40 27.69
C ASN A 385 -1.10 36.65 28.13
N ALA A 386 -0.56 37.85 27.88
CA ALA A 386 -1.25 39.11 28.16
C ALA A 386 -2.47 39.34 27.23
N SER A 387 -2.39 38.91 25.97
CA SER A 387 -3.51 38.99 25.02
C SER A 387 -4.68 38.05 25.38
N ASN A 388 -4.42 36.97 26.13
CA ASN A 388 -5.45 35.98 26.49
C ASN A 388 -6.13 36.27 27.84
N SER A 389 -5.67 37.24 28.62
CA SER A 389 -6.29 37.61 29.90
C SER A 389 -7.51 38.53 29.78
N ASP A 390 -7.77 39.15 28.62
CA ASP A 390 -8.88 40.12 28.43
C ASP A 390 -10.19 39.51 27.89
N VAL A 391 -10.30 38.18 27.73
CA VAL A 391 -11.47 37.54 27.09
C VAL A 391 -12.41 36.82 28.07
N ASN A 392 -12.20 36.91 29.40
CA ASN A 392 -12.96 36.06 30.34
C ASN A 392 -13.61 36.78 31.54
N THR A 393 -14.21 37.94 31.31
CA THR A 393 -15.21 38.51 32.24
C THR A 393 -16.37 39.14 31.46
N ASP A 394 -17.38 38.32 31.12
CA ASP A 394 -18.81 38.67 31.25
C ASP A 394 -19.71 37.67 30.49
N ARG A 395 -20.17 36.62 31.17
CA ARG A 395 -21.47 35.97 30.87
C ARG A 395 -22.09 35.39 32.15
N LYS A 396 -23.13 36.07 32.67
CA LYS A 396 -24.10 35.48 33.60
C LYS A 396 -25.18 34.72 32.82
N PRO A 397 -25.73 33.60 33.35
CA PRO A 397 -26.72 32.79 32.64
C PRO A 397 -28.14 33.35 32.83
N PHE A 398 -28.92 33.45 31.74
CA PHE A 398 -30.32 33.87 31.75
C PHE A 398 -31.25 32.66 31.62
N THR A 399 -32.19 32.53 32.55
CA THR A 399 -33.24 31.51 32.60
C THR A 399 -34.51 31.97 31.89
N TRP A 400 -35.16 31.09 31.13
CA TRP A 400 -36.46 31.35 30.50
C TRP A 400 -37.62 31.21 31.49
N ARG A 401 -38.41 32.27 31.68
CA ARG A 401 -39.77 32.22 32.23
C ARG A 401 -40.76 32.84 31.24
N ARG A 402 -41.80 32.05 31.00
CA ARG A 402 -43.05 32.28 30.28
C ARG A 402 -43.86 33.42 30.92
N LEU A 403 -44.50 34.30 30.13
CA LEU A 403 -45.87 34.80 30.34
C LEU A 403 -46.34 35.75 29.23
N HIS A 404 -47.65 35.69 29.03
CA HIS A 404 -48.53 36.20 27.98
C HIS A 404 -48.90 37.70 28.06
N HIS A 405 -49.59 38.15 27.00
CA HIS A 405 -50.48 39.32 26.88
C HIS A 405 -49.78 40.69 26.74
N ASP A 406 -50.13 41.62 25.84
CA ASP A 406 -51.41 41.96 25.19
C ASP A 406 -51.22 42.87 23.94
N ALA A 407 -52.33 43.13 23.23
CA ALA A 407 -52.63 44.14 22.19
C ALA A 407 -52.50 43.65 20.71
N ASN A 408 -53.57 43.33 19.95
CA ASN A 408 -54.73 44.13 19.48
C ASN A 408 -54.29 45.46 18.84
N HIS A 409 -54.59 45.86 17.59
CA HIS A 409 -55.77 45.70 16.75
C HIS A 409 -55.45 46.12 15.27
N GLN A 410 -56.31 45.66 14.33
CA GLN A 410 -56.63 46.21 12.99
C GLN A 410 -55.54 46.05 11.89
N ASP A 411 -55.79 45.38 10.77
CA ASP A 411 -56.73 45.83 9.73
C ASP A 411 -57.10 44.71 8.75
N SER A 412 -58.34 44.76 8.27
CA SER A 412 -58.93 43.86 7.27
C SER A 412 -58.85 44.56 5.91
N SER A 413 -58.16 43.96 4.93
CA SER A 413 -58.52 43.98 3.50
C SER A 413 -57.36 43.54 2.59
N ARG A 414 -57.31 42.25 2.23
CA ARG A 414 -56.96 41.72 0.89
C ARG A 414 -56.85 40.20 0.96
N ALA A 415 -58.00 39.54 0.99
CA ALA A 415 -58.11 38.15 0.58
C ALA A 415 -58.40 38.15 -0.93
N ALA A 416 -57.35 38.00 -1.73
CA ALA A 416 -57.37 37.51 -3.12
C ALA A 416 -55.96 37.64 -3.68
N THR A 417 -55.18 36.56 -3.57
CA THR A 417 -53.98 36.13 -4.34
C THR A 417 -52.94 35.51 -3.42
N GLU A 418 -53.22 34.33 -2.87
CA GLU A 418 -52.18 33.39 -2.42
C GLU A 418 -52.75 31.99 -2.18
N GLU A 419 -53.59 31.51 -3.10
CA GLU A 419 -54.16 30.15 -3.07
C GLU A 419 -53.72 29.32 -4.29
N GLU A 420 -52.46 29.52 -4.74
CA GLU A 420 -51.80 28.68 -5.77
C GLU A 420 -50.36 28.27 -5.41
N GLY A 421 -49.92 28.50 -4.16
CA GLY A 421 -48.57 28.14 -3.69
C GLY A 421 -48.46 26.89 -2.82
N GLU A 422 -49.53 26.50 -2.11
CA GLU A 422 -49.46 25.45 -1.06
C GLU A 422 -50.25 24.17 -1.36
N ALA A 423 -50.70 23.97 -2.60
CA ALA A 423 -51.27 22.69 -3.05
C ALA A 423 -50.28 21.81 -3.84
N LYS A 424 -48.98 22.17 -3.87
CA LYS A 424 -47.93 21.42 -4.60
C LYS A 424 -46.75 20.93 -3.74
N LEU A 425 -46.80 21.13 -2.42
CA LEU A 425 -45.86 20.51 -1.47
C LEU A 425 -46.50 19.39 -0.64
N GLY A 426 -47.83 19.33 -0.55
CA GLY A 426 -48.58 18.29 0.17
C GLY A 426 -48.79 16.97 -0.59
N ARG A 427 -48.30 16.83 -1.83
CA ARG A 427 -48.34 15.57 -2.62
C ARG A 427 -46.95 15.03 -3.01
N MET A 428 -45.88 15.54 -2.40
CA MET A 428 -44.53 14.97 -2.54
C MET A 428 -44.01 14.28 -1.27
N PHE A 429 -44.82 14.25 -0.21
CA PHE A 429 -44.47 13.62 1.07
C PHE A 429 -45.25 12.32 1.37
N GLU A 430 -45.87 11.73 0.35
CA GLU A 430 -46.56 10.44 0.47
C GLU A 430 -46.02 9.37 -0.51
N GLU A 431 -44.87 9.63 -1.15
CA GLU A 431 -44.18 8.68 -2.04
C GLU A 431 -42.75 8.32 -1.54
N LYS A 432 -42.38 8.79 -0.34
CA LYS A 432 -41.09 8.45 0.33
C LYS A 432 -41.25 7.63 1.61
N GLY A 433 -42.44 7.07 1.84
CA GLY A 433 -42.75 6.17 2.95
C GLY A 433 -42.72 4.66 2.61
N GLU A 434 -42.70 4.27 1.32
CA GLU A 434 -42.85 2.86 0.93
C GLU A 434 -41.57 2.13 0.50
N VAL A 435 -40.39 2.75 0.55
CA VAL A 435 -39.12 2.07 0.22
C VAL A 435 -38.35 1.60 1.48
N ALA A 436 -38.76 2.05 2.67
CA ALA A 436 -38.13 1.64 3.93
C ALA A 436 -38.84 0.45 4.63
N ALA A 437 -40.02 0.04 4.17
CA ALA A 437 -40.78 -1.09 4.74
C ALA A 437 -40.57 -2.43 4.00
N LEU A 438 -39.99 -2.43 2.80
CA LEU A 438 -39.76 -3.65 2.00
C LEU A 438 -38.42 -4.37 2.26
N ILE A 439 -37.59 -3.87 3.19
CA ILE A 439 -36.30 -4.51 3.55
C ILE A 439 -36.34 -5.15 4.96
N SER A 440 -37.41 -4.93 5.73
CA SER A 440 -37.53 -5.48 7.10
C SER A 440 -38.30 -6.80 7.19
N GLU A 441 -38.87 -7.32 6.10
CA GLU A 441 -39.74 -8.51 6.13
C GLU A 441 -39.25 -9.65 5.23
N GLN A 442 -37.92 -9.72 5.02
CA GLN A 442 -37.26 -10.83 4.31
C GLN A 442 -36.14 -11.50 5.13
N GLN A 443 -36.13 -11.33 6.46
CA GLN A 443 -35.22 -12.01 7.40
C GLN A 443 -35.93 -12.85 8.49
N ARG A 444 -37.13 -13.37 8.21
CA ARG A 444 -37.68 -14.51 8.97
C ARG A 444 -38.20 -15.58 8.02
N GLY A 445 -37.33 -16.51 7.64
CA GLY A 445 -37.74 -17.73 6.95
C GLY A 445 -36.60 -18.44 6.22
N ALA A 446 -36.44 -19.71 6.56
CA ALA A 446 -35.66 -20.75 5.87
C ALA A 446 -34.14 -20.84 6.19
N GLY A 447 -33.82 -21.76 7.11
CA GLY A 447 -32.53 -22.43 7.15
C GLY A 447 -32.35 -23.41 5.97
N PRO A 448 -31.11 -23.87 5.68
CA PRO A 448 -30.84 -24.68 4.51
C PRO A 448 -31.20 -26.16 4.73
N GLN A 449 -32.12 -26.68 3.91
CA GLN A 449 -32.26 -28.11 3.58
C GLN A 449 -31.53 -28.39 2.24
N PRO A 450 -30.93 -29.59 2.06
CA PRO A 450 -30.08 -29.89 0.90
C PRO A 450 -30.88 -30.10 -0.39
N ARG A 451 -30.32 -29.66 -1.53
CA ARG A 451 -30.93 -29.84 -2.86
C ARG A 451 -30.81 -31.31 -3.34
N PRO A 452 -31.80 -31.82 -4.08
CA PRO A 452 -31.82 -33.20 -4.56
C PRO A 452 -31.01 -33.39 -5.86
N HIS A 453 -30.41 -34.58 -5.98
CA HIS A 453 -29.74 -35.06 -7.18
C HIS A 453 -30.69 -35.19 -8.37
N ARG A 454 -30.25 -34.69 -9.54
CA ARG A 454 -30.85 -35.02 -10.85
C ARG A 454 -30.48 -36.44 -11.26
N GLN A 455 -31.49 -37.28 -11.45
CA GLN A 455 -31.41 -38.57 -12.13
C GLN A 455 -31.26 -38.36 -13.65
N ILE A 456 -30.36 -39.12 -14.27
CA ILE A 456 -30.29 -39.38 -15.72
C ILE A 456 -30.43 -40.91 -15.87
N PRO A 457 -31.19 -41.42 -16.85
CA PRO A 457 -31.66 -42.81 -16.86
C PRO A 457 -30.59 -43.82 -17.32
N LEU A 458 -30.72 -45.04 -16.79
CA LEU A 458 -29.93 -46.22 -17.12
C LEU A 458 -30.26 -46.76 -18.51
N SER A 459 -29.23 -47.12 -19.27
CA SER A 459 -29.30 -48.16 -20.31
C SER A 459 -28.26 -49.25 -20.01
N ASN A 460 -28.76 -50.47 -20.03
CA ASN A 460 -28.14 -51.77 -19.76
C ASN A 460 -26.72 -51.98 -20.29
N TYR A 461 -25.84 -52.57 -19.46
CA TYR A 461 -24.97 -53.69 -19.85
C TYR A 461 -24.67 -54.55 -18.61
N ALA A 462 -24.72 -55.86 -18.82
CA ALA A 462 -24.71 -56.91 -17.80
C ALA A 462 -23.31 -57.49 -17.55
N HIS A 463 -23.20 -58.20 -16.40
CA HIS A 463 -22.16 -59.17 -16.00
C HIS A 463 -20.78 -58.56 -15.64
N THR A 464 -20.08 -58.91 -14.56
CA THR A 464 -20.05 -60.12 -13.72
C THR A 464 -19.39 -59.77 -12.38
N ALA A 465 -19.86 -60.37 -11.29
CA ALA A 465 -19.26 -60.26 -9.96
C ALA A 465 -18.26 -61.42 -9.72
N HIS A 466 -17.09 -61.11 -9.16
CA HIS A 466 -16.30 -62.06 -8.37
C HIS A 466 -15.36 -61.32 -7.42
N THR A 467 -15.66 -61.38 -6.12
CA THR A 467 -14.69 -61.54 -5.02
C THR A 467 -15.42 -62.09 -3.81
N PRO A 468 -14.79 -63.00 -3.06
CA PRO A 468 -14.81 -62.81 -1.61
C PRO A 468 -13.44 -62.96 -0.94
N SER A 469 -13.29 -62.16 0.11
CA SER A 469 -12.65 -62.46 1.40
C SER A 469 -11.17 -62.15 1.65
N PRO A 470 -10.82 -61.90 2.94
CA PRO A 470 -9.77 -60.98 3.37
C PRO A 470 -8.63 -61.65 4.15
N GLY A 471 -7.60 -60.86 4.48
CA GLY A 471 -6.72 -61.12 5.61
C GLY A 471 -5.25 -60.85 5.31
N LEU A 472 -4.65 -59.92 6.06
CA LEU A 472 -3.50 -60.17 6.96
C LEU A 472 -2.76 -58.85 7.27
N VAL A 473 -2.80 -58.49 8.55
CA VAL A 473 -1.89 -57.60 9.26
C VAL A 473 -0.54 -58.34 9.41
N PRO A 474 0.59 -57.63 9.50
CA PRO A 474 1.40 -57.85 10.71
C PRO A 474 2.01 -56.58 11.33
N ASP A 475 2.32 -56.78 12.61
CA ASP A 475 2.71 -55.88 13.67
C ASP A 475 4.04 -55.11 13.53
N LEU A 476 3.99 -53.95 14.20
CA LEU A 476 4.99 -53.29 15.04
C LEU A 476 6.29 -54.06 15.35
N HIS A 477 7.41 -53.38 15.11
CA HIS A 477 8.61 -53.49 15.92
C HIS A 477 9.07 -52.11 16.38
N GLN A 478 9.00 -51.88 17.69
CA GLN A 478 9.76 -50.86 18.41
C GLN A 478 11.25 -51.25 18.43
N THR A 479 12.15 -50.29 18.18
CA THR A 479 13.41 -50.19 18.92
C THR A 479 13.81 -48.73 19.08
N SER A 480 14.04 -48.39 20.34
CA SER A 480 14.64 -47.17 20.87
C SER A 480 16.10 -47.01 20.43
N HIS A 481 16.52 -45.80 20.07
CA HIS A 481 17.93 -45.42 20.17
C HIS A 481 18.12 -44.06 20.84
N THR A 482 18.97 -44.15 21.86
CA THR A 482 19.55 -43.18 22.77
C THR A 482 20.26 -42.01 22.08
N ALA A 483 20.01 -40.80 22.60
CA ALA A 483 20.78 -39.61 22.31
C ALA A 483 22.15 -39.67 23.03
N ALA A 484 23.23 -39.58 22.25
CA ALA A 484 24.58 -39.39 22.76
C ALA A 484 25.05 -37.97 22.40
N HIS A 485 25.37 -37.20 23.44
CA HIS A 485 26.10 -35.95 23.35
C HIS A 485 27.50 -36.18 22.77
N HIS A 486 27.85 -35.43 21.72
CA HIS A 486 29.25 -35.15 21.40
C HIS A 486 29.49 -33.65 21.37
N ALA A 487 30.15 -33.16 22.41
CA ALA A 487 30.96 -31.96 22.38
C ALA A 487 32.21 -32.26 21.53
N GLN A 488 32.51 -31.44 20.54
CA GLN A 488 33.83 -31.40 19.92
C GLN A 488 34.28 -29.94 19.71
N THR A 489 35.39 -29.67 20.35
CA THR A 489 36.22 -28.48 20.41
C THR A 489 36.87 -28.14 19.06
N CYS A 490 37.01 -26.85 18.77
CA CYS A 490 37.86 -26.32 17.69
C CYS A 490 39.35 -26.54 18.01
N PRO A 491 40.23 -26.76 17.00
CA PRO A 491 41.63 -26.40 17.09
C PRO A 491 41.94 -25.09 16.31
N PRO A 492 43.01 -24.37 16.68
CA PRO A 492 43.32 -23.04 16.15
C PRO A 492 44.25 -23.04 14.92
N MET A 493 44.27 -21.85 14.29
CA MET A 493 45.05 -21.30 13.17
C MET A 493 44.62 -21.67 11.75
#